data_AF-A0A9P7E6R7-F1
#
_entry.id   AF-A0A9P7E6R7-F1
#
_cell.length_a   1.000
_cell.length_b   1.000
_cell.length_c   1.000
_cell.angle_alpha   90.00
_cell.angle_beta   90.00
_cell.angle_gamma   90.00
#
_symmetry.space_group_name_H-M   'P 1'
#
loop_
_entity.id
_entity.type
_entity.pdbx_description
1 polymer ?
#
loop_
_entity_poly.entity_id
_entity_poly.type
_entity_poly.pdbx_seq_one_letter_code
_entity_poly.pdbx_strand_id
1 'polypeptide(L)'
;IIHGDLTGTNVLIDGDGKVYLADFGLAGTINQLTGMTYLTELTCRPGAIRWTAPEILSGEESTSAATTRSDMYSFGSIMLMQLTNLSFVPWCHLSNDTAILLKVIEGKIRPRINVTDQHWNFMVSCWSMIPIYRPSAVEAL
;
A
#
# COMPACT_ATOMS: atom_id res chain seq x y z
N ILE A 1 9.75 6.24 11.41
CA ILE A 1 9.68 4.75 11.36
C ILE A 1 9.05 4.40 10.02
N ILE A 2 9.59 3.39 9.32
CA ILE A 2 9.01 2.83 8.09
C ILE A 2 8.27 1.56 8.54
N HIS A 3 7.02 1.38 8.13
CA HIS A 3 6.26 0.16 8.43
C HIS A 3 6.65 -0.97 7.49
N GLY A 4 6.68 -0.72 6.18
CA GLY A 4 7.14 -1.66 5.15
C GLY A 4 6.18 -2.81 4.80
N ASP A 5 5.08 -2.95 5.54
CA ASP A 5 4.02 -3.91 5.26
C ASP A 5 2.66 -3.33 5.65
N LEU A 6 2.41 -2.08 5.28
CA LEU A 6 1.18 -1.41 5.64
C LEU A 6 0.02 -1.97 4.82
N THR A 7 -0.93 -2.65 5.47
CA THR A 7 -2.11 -3.27 4.84
C THR A 7 -3.37 -2.98 5.65
N GLY A 8 -4.55 -3.27 5.07
CA GLY A 8 -5.83 -3.10 5.76
C GLY A 8 -5.98 -3.94 7.04
N THR A 9 -5.27 -5.06 7.17
CA THR A 9 -5.31 -5.90 8.39
C THR A 9 -4.49 -5.31 9.54
N ASN A 10 -3.61 -4.36 9.23
CA ASN A 10 -2.71 -3.74 10.22
C ASN A 10 -3.34 -2.48 10.84
N VAL A 11 -4.56 -2.13 10.44
CA VAL A 11 -5.35 -1.03 11.00
C VAL A 11 -6.37 -1.62 11.96
N LEU A 12 -6.12 -1.48 13.26
CA LEU A 12 -6.99 -1.95 14.32
C LEU A 12 -7.88 -0.82 14.84
N ILE A 13 -9.09 -1.16 15.28
CA ILE A 13 -10.04 -0.22 15.86
C ILE A 13 -10.42 -0.76 17.24
N ASP A 14 -10.27 0.05 18.29
CA ASP A 14 -10.67 -0.33 19.65
C ASP A 14 -12.19 -0.15 19.88
N GLY A 15 -12.66 -0.53 21.08
CA GLY A 15 -14.07 -0.42 21.45
C GLY A 15 -14.62 1.01 21.49
N ASP A 16 -13.73 2.01 21.55
CA ASP A 16 -14.08 3.44 21.54
C ASP A 16 -13.99 4.04 20.13
N GLY A 17 -13.73 3.22 19.11
CA GLY A 17 -13.61 3.66 17.72
C GLY A 17 -12.28 4.32 17.38
N LYS A 18 -11.28 4.24 18.27
CA LYS A 18 -9.95 4.80 18.02
C LYS A 18 -9.11 3.85 17.18
N VAL A 19 -8.40 4.42 16.22
CA VAL A 19 -7.60 3.69 15.23
C VAL A 19 -6.16 3.54 15.69
N TYR A 20 -5.63 2.33 15.58
CA TYR A 20 -4.25 1.99 15.90
C TYR A 20 -3.60 1.28 14.72
N LEU A 21 -2.34 1.61 14.48
CA LEU A 21 -1.51 0.88 13.55
C LEU A 21 -0.80 -0.25 14.31
N ALA A 22 -0.85 -1.47 13.79
CA ALA A 22 -0.30 -2.68 14.38
C ALA A 22 0.70 -3.36 13.45
N ASP A 23 1.35 -4.41 13.96
CA ASP A 23 2.29 -5.26 13.23
C ASP A 23 3.50 -4.54 12.59
N PHE A 24 4.29 -3.89 13.44
CA PHE A 24 5.62 -3.39 13.09
C PHE A 24 6.69 -4.50 13.09
N GLY A 25 6.31 -5.78 13.19
CA GLY A 25 7.25 -6.90 13.32
C GLY A 25 8.24 -7.00 12.16
N LEU A 26 7.84 -6.47 11.00
CA LEU A 26 8.63 -6.44 9.79
C LEU A 26 9.35 -5.11 9.55
N ALA A 27 9.04 -4.04 10.30
CA ALA A 27 9.63 -2.71 10.14
C ALA A 27 11.18 -2.69 10.28
N GLY A 28 11.74 -3.64 11.05
CA GLY A 28 13.18 -3.81 11.23
C GLY A 28 13.84 -4.75 10.23
N THR A 29 13.15 -5.82 9.81
CA THR A 29 13.68 -6.88 8.94
C THR A 29 13.55 -6.52 7.46
N ILE A 30 12.47 -5.83 7.07
CA ILE A 30 12.23 -5.40 5.69
C ILE A 30 13.28 -4.39 5.22
N ASN A 31 13.82 -3.55 6.12
CA ASN A 31 14.94 -2.66 5.76
C ASN A 31 16.21 -3.41 5.35
N GLN A 32 16.32 -4.71 5.69
CA GLN A 32 17.46 -5.56 5.32
C GLN A 32 17.17 -6.42 4.09
N LEU A 33 15.90 -6.55 3.69
CA LEU A 33 15.47 -7.32 2.53
C LEU A 33 15.36 -6.38 1.32
N THR A 34 16.10 -6.71 0.26
CA THR A 34 16.08 -5.96 -1.00
C THR A 34 15.90 -6.90 -2.19
N GLY A 35 15.50 -6.33 -3.32
CA GLY A 35 15.34 -7.01 -4.60
C GLY A 35 14.45 -8.25 -4.53
N MET A 36 14.93 -9.34 -5.14
CA MET A 36 14.20 -10.60 -5.27
C MET A 36 13.81 -11.25 -3.93
N THR A 37 14.59 -11.05 -2.86
CA THR A 37 14.28 -11.63 -1.55
C THR A 37 13.02 -11.00 -0.95
N TYR A 38 12.88 -9.68 -1.06
CA TYR A 38 11.69 -8.97 -0.62
C TYR A 38 10.46 -9.33 -1.47
N LEU A 39 10.63 -9.41 -2.79
CA LEU A 39 9.57 -9.88 -3.70
C LEU A 39 9.08 -11.29 -3.35
N THR A 40 10.01 -12.20 -3.04
CA THR A 40 9.68 -13.57 -2.66
C THR A 40 8.84 -13.58 -1.38
N GLU A 41 9.24 -12.81 -0.37
CA GLU A 41 8.49 -12.67 0.89
C GLU A 41 7.07 -12.12 0.66
N LEU A 42 6.91 -11.11 -0.20
CA LEU A 42 5.61 -10.59 -0.60
C LEU A 42 4.73 -11.64 -1.29
N THR A 43 5.29 -12.42 -2.21
CA THR A 43 4.52 -13.49 -2.89
C THR A 43 4.09 -14.62 -1.95
N CYS A 44 4.82 -14.82 -0.85
CA CYS A 44 4.43 -15.77 0.19
C CYS A 44 3.26 -15.25 1.06
N ARG A 45 2.91 -13.96 0.98
CA ARG A 45 1.80 -13.33 1.70
C ARG A 45 0.63 -13.04 0.75
N PRO A 46 -0.41 -13.89 0.72
CA PRO A 46 -1.55 -13.69 -0.17
C PRO A 46 -2.16 -12.29 -0.04
N GLY A 47 -2.22 -11.55 -1.14
CA GLY A 47 -2.84 -10.22 -1.19
C GLY A 47 -1.94 -9.04 -0.78
N ALA A 48 -0.69 -9.26 -0.34
CA ALA A 48 0.25 -8.18 0.00
C ALA A 48 0.53 -7.25 -1.19
N ILE A 49 0.66 -7.82 -2.39
CA ILE A 49 0.94 -7.12 -3.68
C ILE A 49 -0.07 -5.99 -3.97
N ARG A 50 -1.29 -6.08 -3.43
CA ARG A 50 -2.35 -5.07 -3.65
C ARG A 50 -2.05 -3.75 -2.96
N TRP A 51 -1.28 -3.81 -1.88
CA TRP A 51 -0.90 -2.68 -1.05
C TRP A 51 0.49 -2.16 -1.41
N THR A 52 1.34 -3.04 -1.95
CA THR A 52 2.73 -2.74 -2.28
C THR A 52 2.87 -1.69 -3.38
N ALA A 53 3.81 -0.77 -3.18
CA ALA A 53 4.16 0.26 -4.15
C ALA A 53 4.90 -0.32 -5.38
N PRO A 54 4.74 0.28 -6.58
CA PRO A 54 5.28 -0.26 -7.83
C PRO A 54 6.81 -0.37 -7.86
N GLU A 55 7.53 0.59 -7.25
CA GLU A 55 8.99 0.55 -7.16
C GLU A 55 9.49 -0.67 -6.41
N ILE A 56 8.72 -1.12 -5.41
CA ILE A 56 9.09 -2.32 -4.67
C ILE A 56 8.82 -3.59 -5.48
N LEU A 57 7.78 -3.57 -6.31
CA LEU A 57 7.40 -4.68 -7.17
C LEU A 57 8.31 -4.84 -8.41
N SER A 58 9.11 -3.82 -8.73
CA SER A 58 10.00 -3.78 -9.91
C SER A 58 11.17 -4.78 -9.82
N GLY A 59 11.57 -5.17 -8.61
CA GLY A 59 12.68 -6.11 -8.38
C GLY A 59 14.08 -5.53 -8.57
N GLU A 60 14.20 -4.23 -8.87
CA GLU A 60 15.50 -3.56 -8.90
C GLU A 60 16.05 -3.40 -7.47
N GLU A 61 17.22 -4.00 -7.19
CA GLU A 61 17.78 -4.07 -5.82
C GLU A 61 17.90 -2.70 -5.13
N SER A 62 18.16 -1.63 -5.89
CA SER A 62 18.33 -0.27 -5.37
C SER A 62 17.03 0.44 -4.99
N THR A 63 15.88 0.01 -5.54
CA THR A 63 14.57 0.65 -5.34
C THR A 63 13.55 -0.27 -4.64
N SER A 64 13.92 -1.53 -4.41
CA SER A 64 13.05 -2.55 -3.82
C SER A 64 12.94 -2.51 -2.30
N ALA A 65 13.56 -1.53 -1.62
CA ALA A 65 13.45 -1.36 -0.18
C ALA A 65 12.20 -0.54 0.19
N ALA A 66 11.53 -0.91 1.27
CA ALA A 66 10.44 -0.10 1.80
C ALA A 66 10.93 1.28 2.26
N THR A 67 10.11 2.30 2.02
CA THR A 67 10.37 3.69 2.42
C THR A 67 9.11 4.31 3.03
N THR A 68 9.25 5.47 3.66
CA THR A 68 8.07 6.23 4.10
C THR A 68 7.15 6.60 2.93
N ARG A 69 7.68 6.76 1.71
CA ARG A 69 6.88 7.02 0.51
C ARG A 69 6.17 5.76 0.00
N SER A 70 6.73 4.57 0.19
CA SER A 70 6.00 3.33 -0.12
C SER A 70 4.89 3.08 0.88
N ASP A 71 5.09 3.38 2.17
CA ASP A 71 4.01 3.33 3.16
C ASP A 71 2.85 4.27 2.78
N MET A 72 3.14 5.45 2.22
CA MET A 72 2.10 6.37 1.77
C MET A 72 1.31 5.84 0.55
N TYR A 73 1.92 5.01 -0.29
CA TYR A 73 1.20 4.30 -1.35
C TYR A 73 0.19 3.29 -0.77
N SER A 74 0.64 2.48 0.19
CA SER A 74 -0.21 1.56 0.94
C SER A 74 -1.36 2.31 1.64
N PHE A 75 -1.05 3.45 2.27
CA PHE A 75 -2.01 4.28 2.99
C PHE A 75 -3.17 4.75 2.09
N GLY A 76 -2.89 5.21 0.87
CA GLY A 76 -3.95 5.58 -0.08
C GLY A 76 -4.92 4.42 -0.35
N SER A 77 -4.40 3.18 -0.43
CA SER A 77 -5.21 1.98 -0.62
C SER A 77 -6.07 1.65 0.62
N ILE A 78 -5.54 1.91 1.82
CA ILE A 78 -6.27 1.76 3.09
C ILE A 78 -7.39 2.79 3.18
N MET A 79 -7.13 4.05 2.83
CA MET A 79 -8.15 5.08 2.78
C MET A 79 -9.30 4.68 1.85
N LEU A 80 -8.98 4.13 0.67
CA LEU A 80 -10.00 3.69 -0.27
C LEU A 80 -10.85 2.57 0.35
N MET A 81 -10.23 1.57 0.97
CA MET A 81 -10.95 0.48 1.64
C MET A 81 -11.87 1.03 2.74
N GLN A 82 -11.35 1.89 3.61
CA GLN A 82 -12.07 2.39 4.77
C GLN A 82 -13.21 3.33 4.39
N LEU A 83 -12.99 4.26 3.47
CA LEU A 83 -14.00 5.25 3.07
C LEU A 83 -15.15 4.66 2.26
N THR A 84 -14.92 3.52 1.60
CA THR A 84 -15.94 2.88 0.77
C THR A 84 -16.75 1.83 1.52
N ASN A 85 -16.40 1.52 2.77
CA ASN A 85 -16.94 0.38 3.53
C ASN A 85 -16.93 -0.93 2.73
N LEU A 86 -16.06 -1.02 1.72
CA LEU A 86 -15.89 -2.22 0.95
C LEU A 86 -14.95 -3.11 1.74
N SER A 87 -15.39 -4.32 2.08
CA SER A 87 -14.52 -5.40 2.57
C SER A 87 -13.51 -5.87 1.51
N PHE A 88 -13.32 -5.09 0.45
CA PHE A 88 -12.67 -5.48 -0.78
C PHE A 88 -11.55 -4.49 -1.09
N VAL A 89 -10.34 -5.02 -1.05
CA VAL A 89 -9.10 -4.42 -1.54
C VAL A 89 -9.21 -3.97 -3.00
N PRO A 90 -8.38 -3.01 -3.44
CA PRO A 90 -8.30 -2.67 -4.85
C PRO A 90 -8.14 -3.90 -5.75
N TRP A 91 -8.91 -3.94 -6.83
CA TRP A 91 -9.00 -5.07 -7.76
C TRP A 91 -9.44 -6.40 -7.13
N CYS A 92 -10.36 -6.36 -6.17
CA CYS A 92 -10.91 -7.56 -5.51
C CYS A 92 -11.47 -8.63 -6.45
N HIS A 93 -11.91 -8.26 -7.65
CA HIS A 93 -12.39 -9.20 -8.67
C HIS A 93 -11.26 -10.01 -9.34
N LEU A 94 -10.00 -9.58 -9.18
CA LEU A 94 -8.84 -10.33 -9.65
C LEU A 94 -8.37 -11.26 -8.54
N SER A 95 -8.39 -12.57 -8.78
CA SER A 95 -7.79 -13.58 -7.90
C SER A 95 -6.32 -13.85 -8.21
N ASN A 96 -5.83 -13.38 -9.36
CA ASN A 96 -4.47 -13.61 -9.83
C ASN A 96 -3.54 -12.44 -9.45
N ASP A 97 -2.58 -12.72 -8.57
CA ASP A 97 -1.57 -11.76 -8.13
C ASP A 97 -0.68 -11.24 -9.27
N THR A 98 -0.41 -12.04 -10.31
CA THR A 98 0.30 -11.57 -11.51
C THR A 98 -0.52 -10.53 -12.28
N ALA A 99 -1.83 -10.69 -12.36
CA ALA A 99 -2.68 -9.71 -13.02
C ALA A 99 -2.70 -8.38 -12.25
N ILE A 100 -2.71 -8.45 -10.91
CA ILE A 100 -2.63 -7.28 -10.03
C ILE A 100 -1.29 -6.59 -10.15
N LEU A 101 -0.19 -7.35 -10.08
CA LEU A 101 1.17 -6.88 -10.27
C LEU A 101 1.30 -6.04 -11.56
N LEU A 102 0.79 -6.57 -12.68
CA LEU A 102 0.79 -5.86 -13.97
C LEU A 102 -0.01 -4.55 -13.88
N LYS A 103 -1.18 -4.53 -13.23
CA LYS A 103 -1.96 -3.29 -13.05
C LYS A 103 -1.23 -2.25 -12.20
N VAL A 104 -0.50 -2.68 -11.16
CA VAL A 104 0.30 -1.80 -10.30
C VAL A 104 1.46 -1.20 -11.09
N ILE A 105 2.23 -2.03 -11.80
CA ILE A 105 3.39 -1.60 -12.58
C ILE A 105 2.98 -0.68 -13.74
N GLU A 106 1.84 -0.95 -14.38
CA GLU A 106 1.27 -0.09 -15.43
C GLU A 106 0.70 1.24 -14.88
N GLY A 107 0.67 1.44 -13.56
CA GLY A 107 0.09 2.63 -12.94
C GLY A 107 -1.41 2.77 -13.18
N LYS A 108 -2.14 1.65 -13.34
CA LYS A 108 -3.58 1.69 -13.58
C LYS A 108 -4.28 2.26 -12.34
N ILE A 109 -5.08 3.30 -12.56
CA ILE A 109 -5.86 3.95 -11.51
C ILE A 109 -6.87 2.93 -10.95
N ARG A 110 -6.99 2.93 -9.62
CA ARG A 110 -7.94 2.10 -8.89
C ARG A 110 -9.38 2.59 -9.17
N PRO A 111 -10.40 1.72 -9.11
CA PRO A 111 -11.78 2.16 -9.30
C PRO A 111 -12.19 3.14 -8.18
N ARG A 112 -12.69 4.32 -8.57
CA ARG A 112 -13.30 5.28 -7.64
C ARG A 112 -14.72 4.83 -7.32
N ILE A 113 -15.03 4.66 -6.04
CA ILE A 113 -16.36 4.21 -5.58
C ILE A 113 -16.80 5.11 -4.43
N ASN A 114 -17.83 5.93 -4.60
CA ASN A 114 -18.49 6.67 -3.51
C ASN A 114 -17.55 7.48 -2.55
N VAL A 115 -16.48 8.09 -3.08
CA VAL A 115 -15.56 8.94 -2.31
C VAL A 115 -15.63 10.38 -2.81
N THR A 116 -15.54 11.36 -1.91
CA THR A 116 -15.51 12.81 -2.23
C THR A 116 -14.30 13.17 -3.10
N ASP A 117 -14.37 14.27 -3.85
CA ASP A 117 -13.24 14.71 -4.71
C ASP A 117 -11.98 15.00 -3.89
N GLN A 118 -12.12 15.61 -2.71
CA GLN A 118 -11.01 15.92 -1.83
C GLN A 118 -10.24 14.66 -1.41
N HIS A 119 -10.95 13.65 -0.87
CA HIS A 119 -10.32 12.39 -0.48
C HIS A 119 -9.79 11.62 -1.69
N TRP A 120 -10.51 11.64 -2.82
CA TRP A 120 -10.07 10.99 -4.05
C TRP A 120 -8.76 11.56 -4.58
N ASN A 121 -8.65 12.89 -4.65
CA ASN A 121 -7.44 13.57 -5.12
C ASN A 121 -6.24 13.28 -4.23
N PHE A 122 -6.45 13.21 -2.91
CA PHE A 122 -5.41 12.82 -1.97
C PHE A 122 -4.98 11.35 -2.16
N MET A 123 -5.93 10.42 -2.32
CA MET A 123 -5.57 9.01 -2.60
C MET A 123 -4.83 8.85 -3.93
N VAL A 124 -5.20 9.61 -4.97
CA VAL A 124 -4.50 9.61 -6.25
C VAL A 124 -3.06 10.12 -6.11
N SER A 125 -2.80 11.14 -5.28
CA SER A 125 -1.43 11.60 -5.04
C SER A 125 -0.59 10.54 -4.29
N CYS A 126 -1.19 9.80 -3.35
CA CYS A 126 -0.58 8.63 -2.72
C CYS A 126 -0.17 7.54 -3.72
N TRP A 127 -0.93 7.36 -4.81
CA TRP A 127 -0.64 6.34 -5.82
C TRP A 127 0.26 6.82 -6.98
N SER A 128 0.97 7.94 -6.81
CA SER A 128 1.99 8.35 -7.78
C SER A 128 3.01 7.24 -8.04
N MET A 129 3.32 7.00 -9.32
CA MET A 129 4.37 6.06 -9.74
C MET A 129 5.76 6.53 -9.31
N ILE A 130 5.94 7.84 -9.13
CA ILE A 130 7.18 8.44 -8.67
C ILE A 130 7.06 8.69 -7.16
N PRO A 131 7.86 8.02 -6.30
CA PRO A 131 7.68 8.08 -4.84
C PRO A 131 7.76 9.47 -4.23
N ILE A 132 8.60 10.35 -4.78
CA ILE A 132 8.79 11.71 -4.24
C ILE A 132 7.56 12.61 -4.38
N TYR A 133 6.62 12.30 -5.27
CA TYR A 133 5.38 13.06 -5.44
C TYR A 133 4.23 12.58 -4.54
N ARG A 134 4.43 11.49 -3.81
CA ARG A 134 3.45 11.04 -2.82
C ARG A 134 3.50 11.99 -1.62
N PRO A 135 2.36 12.31 -0.98
CA PRO A 135 2.36 13.11 0.23
C PRO A 135 3.10 12.40 1.35
N SER A 136 3.50 13.14 2.38
CA SER A 136 4.03 12.61 3.63
C SER A 136 2.89 12.36 4.61
N ALA A 137 3.16 11.59 5.67
CA ALA A 137 2.17 11.38 6.73
C ALA A 137 1.78 12.70 7.44
N VAL A 138 2.66 13.70 7.46
CA VAL A 138 2.37 15.03 8.04
C VAL A 138 1.40 15.81 7.15
N GLU A 139 1.53 15.70 5.84
CA GLU A 139 0.60 16.33 4.87
C GLU A 139 -0.76 15.62 4.81
N ALA A 140 -0.90 14.46 5.46
CA ALA A 140 -2.13 13.68 5.55
C ALA A 140 -2.99 14.04 6.79
N LEU A 141 -2.47 14.87 7.71
CA LEU A 141 -3.15 15.35 8.91
C LEU A 141 -4.10 16.51 8.59
#